data_AF-A0A9E5ZHU5-F1
#
_entry.id   AF-A0A9E5ZHU5-F1
#
_cell.length_a   1.000
_cell.length_b   1.000
_cell.length_c   1.000
_cell.angle_alpha   90.00
_cell.angle_beta   90.00
_cell.angle_gamma   90.00
#
_symmetry.space_group_name_H-M   'P 1'
#
loop_
_entity.id
_entity.type
_entity.pdbx_description
1 polymer ?
#
loop_
_entity_poly.entity_id
_entity_poly.type
_entity_poly.pdbx_seq_one_letter_code
_entity_poly.pdbx_strand_id
1 'polypeptide(L)'
;MSITIVNYVTAIVCIITAFVIQRIYFKEKSRNASVSSLKGIKWFGLAIFSWGLGAFVNILLINIFGFEANDKIVVSCGVLFSLLNSLFILMSLPSIEHSGKRNLVIQIIERFSEKEVFIIFGGVLVMLASVFILSFSINTNTSSNSAIWLIDIPISLIVAFALLNELNKAFRNRGMKFMYLPTVALFSLILIAVIHRIIPNYVAVQLMNLEYWSLIGVITALSFKFLFVLLFTILLYSWKLLAEKEEQQTELAQLKLIKNQLKKDKEILEIANESHIDTIKHLKEDLVTRKRKYKKLKKSTKVVLSDRQKEVLGNLGVVGTEMSYTEMADAMHISVDGFQAHIYQIKKVLNISGSGGKKQLIQYAIDQNLLELATITKEK
;
A
#
# COMPACT_ATOMS: atom_id res chain seq x y z
N MET A 1 -48.96 23.86 -16.46
CA MET A 1 -48.86 22.55 -15.78
C MET A 1 -47.53 21.83 -16.07
N SER A 2 -47.05 21.79 -17.33
CA SER A 2 -45.81 21.07 -17.68
C SER A 2 -44.53 21.64 -17.03
N ILE A 3 -44.37 22.98 -17.01
CA ILE A 3 -43.18 23.66 -16.45
C ILE A 3 -43.08 23.52 -14.93
N THR A 4 -44.21 23.57 -14.22
CA THR A 4 -44.24 23.41 -12.77
C THR A 4 -43.82 22.01 -12.36
N ILE A 5 -44.27 20.97 -13.08
CA ILE A 5 -43.83 19.58 -12.85
C ILE A 5 -42.31 19.45 -13.00
N VAL A 6 -41.72 20.02 -14.07
CA VAL A 6 -40.27 20.01 -14.26
C VAL A 6 -39.54 20.64 -13.08
N ASN A 7 -40.02 21.79 -12.60
CA ASN A 7 -39.41 22.47 -11.46
C ASN A 7 -39.51 21.63 -10.18
N TYR A 8 -40.67 21.01 -9.89
CA TYR A 8 -40.83 20.15 -8.72
C TYR A 8 -39.89 18.94 -8.76
N VAL A 9 -39.89 18.20 -9.87
CA VAL A 9 -39.04 17.01 -10.03
C VAL A 9 -37.56 17.40 -9.95
N THR A 10 -37.17 18.48 -10.63
CA THR A 10 -35.77 18.96 -10.62
C THR A 10 -35.36 19.40 -9.22
N ALA A 11 -36.19 20.16 -8.49
CA ALA A 11 -35.89 20.59 -7.14
C ALA A 11 -35.68 19.39 -6.21
N ILE A 12 -36.61 18.44 -6.19
CA ILE A 12 -36.54 17.26 -5.32
C ILE A 12 -35.28 16.44 -5.63
N VAL A 13 -35.10 16.05 -6.89
CA VAL A 13 -34.01 15.16 -7.29
C VAL A 13 -32.66 15.82 -7.09
N CYS A 14 -32.49 17.06 -7.53
CA CYS A 14 -31.21 17.75 -7.44
C CYS A 14 -30.86 18.10 -5.99
N ILE A 15 -31.80 18.56 -5.15
CA ILE A 15 -31.51 18.87 -3.74
C ILE A 15 -31.12 17.61 -2.96
N ILE A 16 -31.87 16.50 -3.13
CA ILE A 16 -31.54 15.22 -2.48
C ILE A 16 -30.17 14.72 -2.95
N THR A 17 -29.92 14.75 -4.26
CA THR A 17 -28.65 14.28 -4.83
C THR A 17 -27.48 15.15 -4.35
N ALA A 18 -27.66 16.48 -4.30
CA ALA A 18 -26.65 17.40 -3.78
C ALA A 18 -26.30 17.09 -2.31
N PHE A 19 -27.31 16.78 -1.49
CA PHE A 19 -27.11 16.36 -0.10
C PHE A 19 -26.32 15.05 0.00
N VAL A 20 -26.64 14.06 -0.85
CA VAL A 20 -25.89 12.79 -0.90
C VAL A 20 -24.43 13.04 -1.30
N ILE A 21 -24.18 13.87 -2.31
CA ILE A 21 -22.82 14.22 -2.76
C ILE A 21 -22.07 14.98 -1.68
N GLN A 22 -22.74 15.86 -0.94
CA GLN A 22 -22.14 16.57 0.20
C GLN A 22 -21.71 15.59 1.30
N ARG A 23 -22.51 14.56 1.60
CA ARG A 23 -22.08 13.50 2.53
C ARG A 23 -20.89 12.72 2.00
N ILE A 24 -20.86 12.41 0.70
CA ILE A 24 -19.71 11.76 0.05
C ILE A 24 -18.47 12.65 0.20
N TYR A 25 -18.58 13.96 -0.03
CA TYR A 25 -17.48 14.91 0.14
C TYR A 25 -16.89 14.87 1.56
N PHE A 26 -17.72 14.93 2.61
CA PHE A 26 -17.22 14.87 3.99
C PHE A 26 -16.56 13.51 4.30
N LYS A 27 -17.12 12.42 3.79
CA LYS A 27 -16.55 11.08 3.94
C LYS A 27 -15.19 10.96 3.25
N GLU A 28 -15.07 11.41 2.00
CA GLU A 28 -13.79 11.39 1.27
C GLU A 28 -12.76 12.34 1.89
N LYS A 29 -13.20 13.48 2.43
CA LYS A 29 -12.33 14.39 3.18
C LYS A 29 -11.73 13.71 4.42
N SER A 30 -12.52 12.91 5.14
CA SER A 30 -12.02 12.15 6.30
C SER A 30 -11.04 11.02 5.93
N ARG A 31 -11.04 10.59 4.66
CA ARG A 31 -10.18 9.51 4.13
C ARG A 31 -8.89 10.02 3.48
N ASN A 32 -8.57 11.31 3.61
CA ASN A 32 -7.40 11.94 2.98
C ASN A 32 -7.34 11.73 1.45
N ALA A 33 -8.48 11.75 0.76
CA ALA A 33 -8.54 11.73 -0.70
C ALA A 33 -7.75 12.91 -1.31
N SER A 34 -7.30 12.75 -2.57
CA SER A 34 -6.52 13.77 -3.26
C SER A 34 -7.25 15.12 -3.31
N VAL A 35 -6.51 16.22 -3.15
CA VAL A 35 -7.07 17.58 -3.16
C VAL A 35 -7.83 17.86 -4.47
N SER A 36 -7.34 17.32 -5.59
CA SER A 36 -8.00 17.40 -6.90
C SER A 36 -9.37 16.72 -6.89
N SER A 37 -9.46 15.48 -6.39
CA SER A 37 -10.72 14.72 -6.29
C SER A 37 -11.73 15.42 -5.39
N LEU A 38 -11.30 15.92 -4.22
CA LEU A 38 -12.15 16.64 -3.29
C LEU A 38 -12.74 17.92 -3.91
N LYS A 39 -11.95 18.66 -4.69
CA LYS A 39 -12.42 19.82 -5.44
C LYS A 39 -13.48 19.43 -6.48
N GLY A 40 -13.27 18.33 -7.19
CA GLY A 40 -14.21 17.80 -8.18
C GLY A 40 -15.57 17.48 -7.56
N ILE A 41 -15.56 16.73 -6.45
CA ILE A 41 -16.79 16.37 -5.72
C ILE A 41 -17.51 17.62 -5.21
N LYS A 42 -16.78 18.60 -4.67
CA LYS A 42 -17.34 19.86 -4.18
C LYS A 42 -18.03 20.64 -5.30
N TRP A 43 -17.33 20.90 -6.40
CA TRP A 43 -17.86 21.70 -7.50
C TRP A 43 -19.02 20.99 -8.22
N PHE A 44 -18.93 19.67 -8.37
CA PHE A 44 -20.03 18.89 -8.91
C PHE A 44 -21.28 18.91 -8.01
N GLY A 45 -21.10 18.78 -6.70
CA GLY A 45 -22.20 18.92 -5.73
C GLY A 45 -22.86 20.30 -5.80
N LEU A 46 -22.06 21.36 -5.96
CA LEU A 46 -22.56 22.73 -6.14
C LEU A 46 -23.29 22.91 -7.48
N ALA A 47 -22.85 22.26 -8.56
CA ALA A 47 -23.54 22.29 -9.85
C ALA A 47 -24.95 21.73 -9.73
N ILE A 48 -25.10 20.54 -9.14
CA ILE A 48 -26.41 19.93 -8.92
C ILE A 48 -27.26 20.77 -7.97
N PHE A 49 -26.66 21.27 -6.89
CA PHE A 49 -27.37 22.13 -5.95
C PHE A 49 -27.91 23.40 -6.63
N SER A 50 -27.14 24.00 -7.54
CA SER A 50 -27.56 25.20 -8.29
C SER A 50 -28.82 24.95 -9.13
N TRP A 51 -28.92 23.81 -9.82
CA TRP A 51 -30.15 23.42 -10.52
C TRP A 51 -31.33 23.18 -9.57
N GLY A 52 -31.09 22.50 -8.44
CA GLY A 52 -32.13 22.23 -7.46
C GLY A 52 -32.66 23.52 -6.81
N LEU A 53 -31.75 24.42 -6.42
CA LEU A 53 -32.08 25.71 -5.83
C LEU A 53 -32.79 26.62 -6.83
N GLY A 54 -32.34 26.68 -8.09
CA GLY A 54 -33.01 27.47 -9.12
C GLY A 54 -34.43 27.00 -9.41
N ALA A 55 -34.64 25.68 -9.48
CA ALA A 55 -35.98 25.11 -9.63
C ALA A 55 -36.87 25.42 -8.41
N PHE A 56 -36.31 25.35 -7.20
CA PHE A 56 -37.02 25.72 -5.97
C PHE A 56 -37.40 27.20 -5.94
N VAL A 57 -36.50 28.11 -6.28
CA VAL A 57 -36.78 29.56 -6.37
C VAL A 57 -37.88 29.82 -7.39
N ASN A 58 -37.85 29.17 -8.56
CA ASN A 58 -38.92 29.30 -9.55
C ASN A 58 -40.28 28.81 -9.02
N ILE A 59 -40.32 27.74 -8.21
CA ILE A 59 -41.56 27.30 -7.55
C ILE A 59 -42.08 28.38 -6.60
N LEU A 60 -41.20 28.99 -5.79
CA LEU A 60 -41.61 30.06 -4.87
C LEU A 60 -42.16 31.26 -5.64
N LEU A 61 -41.47 31.71 -6.69
CA LEU A 61 -41.91 32.83 -7.51
C LEU A 61 -43.28 32.60 -8.15
N ILE A 62 -43.50 31.40 -8.71
CA ILE A 62 -44.76 31.09 -9.39
C ILE A 62 -45.91 30.87 -8.39
N ASN A 63 -45.69 30.06 -7.36
CA ASN A 63 -46.78 29.59 -6.50
C ASN A 63 -47.04 30.46 -5.27
N ILE A 64 -46.01 31.13 -4.73
CA ILE A 64 -46.15 31.99 -3.54
C ILE A 64 -46.34 33.44 -3.96
N PHE A 65 -45.50 33.92 -4.88
CA PHE A 65 -45.54 35.31 -5.32
C PHE A 65 -46.47 35.56 -6.53
N GLY A 66 -47.04 34.50 -7.11
CA GLY A 66 -48.04 34.61 -8.18
C GLY A 66 -47.50 35.08 -9.52
N PHE A 67 -46.19 35.02 -9.76
CA PHE A 67 -45.61 35.36 -11.06
C PHE A 67 -45.99 34.35 -12.13
N GLU A 68 -46.22 34.81 -13.36
CA GLU A 68 -46.41 33.89 -14.49
C GLU A 68 -45.11 33.10 -14.76
N ALA A 69 -45.24 31.85 -15.20
CA ALA A 69 -44.07 31.01 -15.52
C ALA A 69 -43.18 31.61 -16.64
N ASN A 70 -43.75 32.49 -17.44
CA ASN A 70 -43.11 33.22 -18.52
C ASN A 70 -42.75 34.67 -18.12
N ASP A 71 -42.86 35.04 -16.85
CA ASP A 71 -42.43 36.35 -16.40
C ASP A 71 -40.91 36.50 -16.60
N LYS A 72 -40.50 37.69 -17.03
CA LYS A 72 -39.10 38.09 -17.23
C LYS A 72 -38.27 37.82 -15.98
N ILE A 73 -38.82 38.01 -14.78
CA ILE A 73 -38.13 37.77 -13.51
C ILE A 73 -37.85 36.27 -13.32
N VAL A 74 -38.86 35.42 -13.55
CA VAL A 74 -38.76 33.96 -13.44
C VAL A 74 -37.76 33.41 -14.46
N VAL A 75 -37.83 33.88 -15.71
CA VAL A 75 -36.92 33.45 -16.77
C VAL A 75 -35.48 33.90 -16.50
N SER A 76 -35.28 35.15 -16.06
CA SER A 76 -33.95 35.68 -15.72
C SER A 76 -33.32 34.95 -14.54
N CYS A 77 -34.12 34.62 -13.52
CA CYS A 77 -33.69 33.80 -12.39
C CYS A 77 -33.27 32.40 -12.85
N GLY A 78 -34.07 31.78 -13.74
CA GLY A 78 -33.76 30.49 -14.34
C GLY A 78 -32.43 30.51 -15.12
N VAL A 79 -32.18 31.55 -15.92
CA VAL A 79 -30.92 31.72 -16.66
C VAL A 79 -29.74 31.89 -15.71
N LEU A 80 -29.87 32.69 -14.65
CA LEU A 80 -28.82 32.86 -13.64
C LEU A 80 -28.40 31.52 -13.03
N PHE A 81 -29.35 30.70 -12.59
CA PHE A 81 -29.03 29.38 -12.02
C PHE A 81 -28.50 28.38 -13.06
N SER A 82 -28.90 28.49 -14.33
CA SER A 82 -28.34 27.68 -15.42
C SER A 82 -26.86 28.03 -15.69
N LEU A 83 -26.52 29.32 -15.66
CA LEU A 83 -25.16 29.81 -15.84
C LEU A 83 -24.26 29.45 -14.65
N LEU A 84 -24.76 29.58 -13.41
CA LEU A 84 -24.06 29.11 -12.22
C LEU A 84 -23.79 27.61 -12.26
N ASN A 85 -24.77 26.82 -12.70
CA ASN A 85 -24.57 25.39 -12.92
C ASN A 85 -23.44 25.13 -13.93
N SER A 86 -23.48 25.78 -15.10
CA SER A 86 -22.45 25.65 -16.13
C SER A 86 -21.05 25.99 -15.61
N LEU A 87 -20.92 27.05 -14.79
CA LEU A 87 -19.68 27.41 -14.12
C LEU A 87 -19.19 26.30 -13.18
N PHE A 88 -20.06 25.81 -12.30
CA PHE A 88 -19.68 24.76 -11.36
C PHE A 88 -19.31 23.45 -12.07
N ILE A 89 -19.96 23.13 -13.19
CA ILE A 89 -19.57 21.99 -14.04
C ILE A 89 -18.15 22.21 -14.59
N LEU A 90 -17.87 23.37 -15.18
CA LEU A 90 -16.55 23.70 -15.71
C LEU A 90 -15.46 23.62 -14.63
N MET A 91 -15.75 24.06 -13.42
CA MET A 91 -14.85 23.95 -12.27
C MET A 91 -14.63 22.52 -11.78
N SER A 92 -15.59 21.62 -12.03
CA SER A 92 -15.47 20.20 -11.67
C SER A 92 -14.68 19.35 -12.67
N LEU A 93 -14.61 19.79 -13.93
CA LEU A 93 -13.99 19.03 -15.02
C LEU A 93 -12.47 18.77 -14.86
N PRO A 94 -11.63 19.74 -14.42
CA PRO A 94 -10.20 19.50 -14.19
C PRO A 94 -9.91 18.34 -13.23
N SER A 95 -10.82 18.08 -12.28
CA SER A 95 -10.70 17.02 -11.29
C SER A 95 -10.95 15.62 -11.85
N ILE A 96 -11.43 15.49 -13.08
CA ILE A 96 -11.63 14.19 -13.74
C ILE A 96 -10.28 13.68 -14.23
N GLU A 97 -9.72 12.65 -13.60
CA GLU A 97 -8.42 12.10 -14.00
C GLU A 97 -8.50 11.23 -15.26
N HIS A 98 -7.64 11.53 -16.24
CA HIS A 98 -7.49 10.75 -17.46
C HIS A 98 -6.10 11.00 -18.11
N SER A 99 -5.53 10.01 -18.80
CA SER A 99 -4.25 10.09 -19.53
C SER A 99 -4.29 10.82 -20.89
N GLY A 100 -5.46 11.23 -21.37
CA GLY A 100 -5.60 11.91 -22.66
C GLY A 100 -5.24 13.41 -22.60
N LYS A 101 -4.96 14.02 -23.76
CA LYS A 101 -4.82 15.48 -23.86
C LYS A 101 -6.12 16.16 -23.43
N ARG A 102 -6.05 17.11 -22.50
CA ARG A 102 -7.19 17.92 -22.03
C ARG A 102 -7.81 18.72 -23.17
N ASN A 103 -9.13 18.93 -23.11
CA ASN A 103 -9.78 19.89 -24.02
C ASN A 103 -9.27 21.32 -23.79
N LEU A 104 -9.24 22.17 -24.82
CA LEU A 104 -8.74 23.56 -24.74
C LEU A 104 -9.43 24.37 -23.63
N VAL A 105 -10.76 24.23 -23.51
CA VAL A 105 -11.56 24.89 -22.46
C VAL A 105 -11.03 24.57 -21.06
N ILE A 106 -10.59 23.32 -20.84
CA ILE A 106 -10.13 22.85 -19.53
C ILE A 106 -8.67 23.25 -19.31
N GLN A 107 -7.84 23.23 -20.36
CA GLN A 107 -6.48 23.77 -20.27
C GLN A 107 -6.49 25.26 -19.91
N ILE A 108 -7.49 26.02 -20.38
CA ILE A 108 -7.68 27.42 -19.99
C ILE A 108 -8.05 27.49 -18.51
N ILE A 109 -9.03 26.71 -18.06
CA ILE A 109 -9.48 26.72 -16.65
C ILE A 109 -8.35 26.29 -15.70
N GLU A 110 -7.56 25.28 -16.05
CA GLU A 110 -6.42 24.79 -15.26
C GLU A 110 -5.31 25.84 -15.09
N ARG A 111 -5.20 26.83 -16.00
CA ARG A 111 -4.21 27.92 -15.89
C ARG A 111 -4.60 28.99 -14.89
N PHE A 112 -5.87 29.08 -14.51
CA PHE A 112 -6.37 30.09 -13.60
C PHE A 112 -6.68 29.50 -12.23
N SER A 113 -6.48 30.29 -11.18
CA SER A 113 -6.97 29.96 -9.85
C SER A 113 -8.50 30.00 -9.80
N GLU A 114 -9.09 29.32 -8.81
CA GLU A 114 -10.55 29.30 -8.64
C GLU A 114 -11.12 30.72 -8.59
N LYS A 115 -10.49 31.63 -7.85
CA LYS A 115 -10.93 33.03 -7.73
C LYS A 115 -10.89 33.78 -9.07
N GLU A 116 -9.84 33.57 -9.86
CA GLU A 116 -9.70 34.21 -11.17
C GLU A 116 -10.75 33.70 -12.15
N VAL A 117 -11.06 32.40 -12.15
CA VAL A 117 -12.13 31.86 -13.00
C VAL A 117 -13.49 32.49 -12.64
N PHE A 118 -13.80 32.67 -11.35
CA PHE A 118 -15.01 33.38 -10.93
C PHE A 118 -15.04 34.84 -11.40
N ILE A 119 -13.93 35.56 -11.32
CA ILE A 119 -13.83 36.95 -11.75
C ILE A 119 -14.00 37.05 -13.28
N ILE A 120 -13.32 36.19 -14.04
CA ILE A 120 -13.39 36.18 -15.50
C ILE A 120 -14.80 35.79 -15.96
N PHE A 121 -15.33 34.69 -15.45
CA PHE A 121 -16.67 34.22 -15.82
C PHE A 121 -17.74 35.22 -15.38
N GLY A 122 -17.62 35.75 -14.16
CA GLY A 122 -18.49 36.82 -13.66
C GLY A 122 -18.44 38.07 -14.54
N GLY A 123 -17.25 38.49 -14.97
CA GLY A 123 -17.08 39.61 -15.89
C GLY A 123 -17.73 39.38 -17.25
N VAL A 124 -17.57 38.18 -17.82
CA VAL A 124 -18.25 37.78 -19.07
C VAL A 124 -19.77 37.78 -18.89
N LEU A 125 -20.27 37.26 -17.76
CA LEU A 125 -21.70 37.27 -17.47
C LEU A 125 -22.27 38.67 -17.30
N VAL A 126 -21.56 39.57 -16.60
CA VAL A 126 -21.97 40.97 -16.43
C VAL A 126 -21.98 41.70 -17.78
N MET A 127 -20.99 41.44 -18.63
CA MET A 127 -20.94 41.98 -19.99
C MET A 127 -22.10 41.46 -20.87
N LEU A 128 -22.40 40.16 -20.81
CA LEU A 128 -23.53 39.60 -21.53
C LEU A 128 -24.85 40.15 -20.98
N ALA A 129 -25.01 40.19 -19.66
CA ALA A 129 -26.19 40.76 -19.02
C ALA A 129 -26.38 42.24 -19.38
N SER A 130 -25.32 43.05 -19.44
CA SER A 130 -25.42 44.47 -19.80
C SER A 130 -25.83 44.68 -21.25
N VAL A 131 -25.28 43.91 -22.19
CA VAL A 131 -25.69 43.93 -23.62
C VAL A 131 -27.18 43.58 -23.76
N PHE A 132 -27.66 42.59 -23.00
CA PHE A 132 -29.07 42.20 -23.03
C PHE A 132 -29.98 43.22 -22.36
N ILE A 133 -29.60 43.81 -21.22
CA ILE A 133 -30.36 44.88 -20.57
C ILE A 133 -30.47 46.10 -21.50
N LEU A 134 -29.38 46.49 -22.17
CA LEU A 134 -29.37 47.61 -23.11
C LEU A 134 -30.29 47.32 -24.31
N SER A 135 -30.21 46.10 -24.88
CA SER A 135 -31.07 45.66 -25.97
C SER A 135 -32.56 45.63 -25.58
N PHE A 136 -32.85 45.29 -24.32
CA PHE A 136 -34.20 45.20 -23.78
C PHE A 136 -34.83 46.56 -23.49
N SER A 137 -34.05 47.52 -23.02
CA SER A 137 -34.52 48.90 -22.79
C SER A 137 -34.84 49.65 -24.09
N ILE A 138 -34.27 49.23 -25.22
CA ILE A 138 -34.44 49.91 -26.52
C ILE A 138 -35.67 49.37 -27.30
N ASN A 139 -36.12 48.13 -27.06
CA ASN A 139 -37.25 47.51 -27.76
C ASN A 139 -38.39 47.14 -26.82
N THR A 140 -39.36 48.06 -26.68
CA THR A 140 -40.45 47.96 -25.70
C THR A 140 -41.57 46.98 -26.05
N ASN A 141 -41.71 46.52 -27.30
CA ASN A 141 -42.98 45.92 -27.73
C ASN A 141 -43.01 44.43 -28.11
N THR A 142 -41.89 43.69 -28.20
CA THR A 142 -41.93 42.28 -28.63
C THR A 142 -40.73 41.44 -28.17
N SER A 143 -40.32 41.57 -26.91
CA SER A 143 -39.28 40.70 -26.37
C SER A 143 -39.84 39.32 -26.00
N SER A 144 -39.70 38.37 -26.92
CA SER A 144 -39.96 36.95 -26.64
C SER A 144 -38.96 36.42 -25.59
N ASN A 145 -39.44 35.64 -24.60
CA ASN A 145 -38.61 35.03 -23.56
C ASN A 145 -37.44 34.20 -24.08
N SER A 146 -37.53 33.72 -25.34
CA SER A 146 -36.45 33.06 -26.07
C SER A 146 -35.18 33.91 -26.19
N ALA A 147 -35.27 35.25 -26.19
CA ALA A 147 -34.11 36.13 -26.23
C ALA A 147 -33.28 36.03 -24.94
N ILE A 148 -33.92 35.91 -23.77
CA ILE A 148 -33.21 35.82 -22.47
C ILE A 148 -32.41 34.52 -22.38
N TRP A 149 -32.92 33.43 -22.97
CA TRP A 149 -32.21 32.15 -23.06
C TRP A 149 -31.01 32.15 -24.01
N LEU A 150 -30.90 33.13 -24.92
CA LEU A 150 -29.82 33.21 -25.89
C LEU A 150 -28.44 33.38 -25.23
N ILE A 151 -28.37 33.91 -24.01
CA ILE A 151 -27.14 34.01 -23.22
C ILE A 151 -26.64 32.63 -22.76
N ASP A 152 -27.56 31.78 -22.31
CA ASP A 152 -27.25 30.48 -21.71
C ASP A 152 -26.89 29.43 -22.76
N ILE A 153 -27.47 29.53 -23.95
CA ILE A 153 -27.35 28.52 -25.00
C ILE A 153 -25.89 28.26 -25.43
N PRO A 154 -25.08 29.27 -25.82
CA PRO A 154 -23.69 29.05 -26.24
C PRO A 154 -22.83 28.46 -25.11
N ILE A 155 -23.02 28.95 -23.90
CA ILE A 155 -22.29 28.49 -22.71
C ILE A 155 -22.63 27.03 -22.44
N SER A 156 -23.92 26.69 -22.39
CA SER A 156 -24.41 25.32 -22.21
C SER A 156 -23.86 24.36 -23.28
N LEU A 157 -23.77 24.79 -24.53
CA LEU A 157 -23.18 24.02 -25.64
C LEU A 157 -21.69 23.76 -25.45
N ILE A 158 -20.92 24.80 -25.10
CA ILE A 158 -19.47 24.67 -24.83
C ILE A 158 -19.24 23.71 -23.66
N VAL A 159 -20.02 23.86 -22.57
CA VAL A 159 -19.94 22.97 -21.41
C VAL A 159 -20.32 21.54 -21.79
N ALA A 160 -21.39 21.33 -22.56
CA ALA A 160 -21.82 20.01 -23.02
C ALA A 160 -20.75 19.33 -23.88
N PHE A 161 -20.09 20.07 -24.76
CA PHE A 161 -18.98 19.55 -25.56
C PHE A 161 -17.75 19.22 -24.72
N ALA A 162 -17.43 20.04 -23.72
CA ALA A 162 -16.36 19.76 -22.77
C ALA A 162 -16.66 18.49 -21.94
N LEU A 163 -17.89 18.37 -21.43
CA LEU A 163 -18.38 17.18 -20.73
C LEU A 163 -18.26 15.92 -21.58
N LEU A 164 -18.74 15.95 -22.83
CA LEU A 164 -18.69 14.80 -23.74
C LEU A 164 -17.25 14.29 -23.90
N ASN A 165 -16.30 15.20 -24.13
CA ASN A 165 -14.91 14.84 -24.35
C ASN A 165 -14.25 14.27 -23.10
N GLU A 166 -14.43 14.91 -21.94
CA GLU A 166 -13.77 14.49 -20.70
C GLU A 166 -14.38 13.20 -20.14
N LEU A 167 -15.71 13.10 -20.12
CA LEU A 167 -16.37 11.88 -19.65
C LEU A 167 -15.99 10.69 -20.51
N ASN A 168 -15.99 10.84 -21.84
CA ASN A 168 -15.62 9.75 -22.73
C ASN A 168 -14.15 9.33 -22.55
N LYS A 169 -13.22 10.28 -22.42
CA LYS A 169 -11.80 9.97 -22.14
C LYS A 169 -11.65 9.28 -20.78
N ALA A 170 -12.33 9.77 -19.75
CA ALA A 170 -12.29 9.20 -18.41
C ALA A 170 -12.83 7.77 -18.40
N PHE A 171 -13.99 7.52 -18.98
CA PHE A 171 -14.57 6.18 -19.06
C PHE A 171 -13.72 5.23 -19.91
N ARG A 172 -13.17 5.69 -21.04
CA ARG A 172 -12.28 4.89 -21.89
C ARG A 172 -11.01 4.48 -21.16
N ASN A 173 -10.38 5.38 -20.42
CA ASN A 173 -9.18 5.08 -19.65
C ASN A 173 -9.43 4.08 -18.53
N ARG A 174 -10.66 4.04 -18.01
CA ARG A 174 -11.09 3.09 -16.99
C ARG A 174 -11.62 1.76 -17.58
N GLY A 175 -11.46 1.54 -18.89
CA GLY A 175 -11.91 0.33 -19.57
C GLY A 175 -13.43 0.23 -19.81
N MET A 176 -14.20 1.26 -19.45
CA MET A 176 -15.67 1.28 -19.59
C MET A 176 -16.12 1.79 -20.96
N LYS A 177 -15.75 1.07 -22.03
CA LYS A 177 -16.07 1.48 -23.42
C LYS A 177 -17.57 1.64 -23.68
N PHE A 178 -18.42 0.88 -22.98
CA PHE A 178 -19.89 0.95 -23.10
C PHE A 178 -20.46 2.31 -22.68
N MET A 179 -19.75 3.08 -21.86
CA MET A 179 -20.17 4.41 -21.41
C MET A 179 -20.11 5.48 -22.51
N TYR A 180 -19.56 5.15 -23.68
CA TYR A 180 -19.63 6.02 -24.86
C TYR A 180 -21.09 6.34 -25.25
N LEU A 181 -21.97 5.34 -25.23
CA LEU A 181 -23.36 5.53 -25.65
C LEU A 181 -24.14 6.45 -24.69
N PRO A 182 -24.11 6.23 -23.36
CA PRO A 182 -24.68 7.18 -22.40
C PRO A 182 -24.12 8.60 -22.48
N THR A 183 -22.82 8.77 -22.74
CA THR A 183 -22.20 10.12 -22.85
C THR A 183 -22.60 10.85 -24.13
N VAL A 184 -22.69 10.15 -25.26
CA VAL A 184 -23.24 10.71 -26.50
C VAL A 184 -24.73 11.01 -26.35
N ALA A 185 -25.50 10.11 -25.74
CA ALA A 185 -26.92 10.34 -25.46
C ALA A 185 -27.14 11.58 -24.59
N LEU A 186 -26.31 11.81 -23.56
CA LEU A 186 -26.35 13.03 -22.76
C LEU A 186 -26.15 14.27 -23.63
N PHE A 187 -25.12 14.27 -24.49
CA PHE A 187 -24.86 15.39 -25.39
C PHE A 187 -26.03 15.64 -26.36
N SER A 188 -26.57 14.59 -26.97
CA SER A 188 -27.73 14.69 -27.86
C SER A 188 -28.97 15.23 -27.14
N LEU A 189 -29.24 14.79 -25.91
CA LEU A 189 -30.38 15.30 -25.14
C LEU A 189 -30.19 16.78 -24.77
N ILE A 190 -28.96 17.23 -24.47
CA ILE A 190 -28.68 18.65 -24.25
C ILE A 190 -28.92 19.46 -25.52
N LEU A 191 -28.46 18.97 -26.68
CA LEU A 191 -28.73 19.61 -27.98
C LEU A 191 -30.23 19.75 -28.25
N ILE A 192 -30.99 18.67 -28.05
CA ILE A 192 -32.45 18.70 -28.26
C ILE A 192 -33.12 19.68 -27.29
N ALA A 193 -32.70 19.71 -26.02
CA ALA A 193 -33.22 20.66 -25.03
C ALA A 193 -32.91 22.12 -25.40
N VAL A 194 -31.71 22.38 -25.93
CA VAL A 194 -31.31 23.71 -26.43
C VAL A 194 -32.14 24.11 -27.65
N ILE A 195 -32.31 23.21 -28.63
CA ILE A 195 -33.13 23.45 -29.83
C ILE A 195 -34.58 23.75 -29.43
N HIS A 196 -35.12 22.99 -28.47
CA HIS A 196 -36.47 23.19 -27.95
C HIS A 196 -36.68 24.60 -27.38
N ARG A 197 -35.66 25.19 -26.73
CA ARG A 197 -35.70 26.56 -26.20
C ARG A 197 -35.59 27.65 -27.28
N ILE A 198 -34.96 27.34 -28.42
CA ILE A 198 -34.76 28.30 -29.52
C ILE A 198 -36.03 28.44 -30.36
N ILE A 199 -36.72 27.33 -30.62
CA ILE A 199 -37.87 27.31 -31.53
C ILE A 199 -39.06 28.01 -30.85
N PRO A 200 -39.56 29.11 -31.42
CA PRO A 200 -40.68 29.83 -30.85
C PRO A 200 -41.99 29.07 -31.11
N ASN A 201 -42.96 29.26 -30.22
CA ASN A 201 -44.23 28.52 -30.24
C ASN A 201 -44.98 28.61 -31.58
N TYR A 202 -44.89 29.73 -32.30
CA TYR A 202 -45.56 29.89 -33.60
C TYR A 202 -44.97 29.00 -34.70
N VAL A 203 -43.68 28.66 -34.63
CA VAL A 203 -43.04 27.67 -35.52
C VAL A 203 -43.33 26.26 -35.03
N ALA A 204 -43.34 26.04 -33.70
CA ALA A 204 -43.60 24.73 -33.12
C ALA A 204 -45.00 24.18 -33.49
N VAL A 205 -46.03 25.04 -33.50
CA VAL A 205 -47.41 24.68 -33.92
C VAL A 205 -47.46 24.12 -35.34
N GLN A 206 -46.56 24.57 -36.22
CA GLN A 206 -46.51 24.09 -37.61
C GLN A 206 -45.90 22.68 -37.72
N LEU A 207 -45.09 22.27 -36.73
CA LEU A 207 -44.43 20.96 -36.70
C LEU A 207 -45.28 19.91 -35.98
N MET A 208 -45.90 20.29 -34.85
CA MET A 208 -46.76 19.42 -34.06
C MET A 208 -47.66 20.22 -33.12
N ASN A 209 -48.65 19.56 -32.50
CA ASN A 209 -49.46 20.17 -31.44
C ASN A 209 -48.56 20.67 -30.29
N LEU A 210 -48.84 21.89 -29.80
CA LEU A 210 -48.14 22.55 -28.69
C LEU A 210 -48.04 21.69 -27.42
N GLU A 211 -49.06 20.88 -27.14
CA GLU A 211 -49.04 19.99 -25.98
C GLU A 211 -47.95 18.91 -26.12
N TYR A 212 -47.86 18.26 -27.28
CA TYR A 212 -46.82 17.28 -27.57
C TYR A 212 -45.43 17.93 -27.65
N TRP A 213 -45.34 19.13 -28.23
CA TRP A 213 -44.08 19.90 -28.23
C TRP A 213 -43.61 20.21 -26.81
N SER A 214 -44.52 20.67 -25.94
CA SER A 214 -44.22 20.94 -24.53
C SER A 214 -43.80 19.67 -23.79
N LEU A 215 -44.48 18.56 -24.04
CA LEU A 215 -44.19 17.27 -23.41
C LEU A 215 -42.81 16.74 -23.82
N ILE A 216 -42.43 16.81 -25.09
CA ILE A 216 -41.07 16.46 -25.56
C ILE A 216 -40.02 17.33 -24.86
N GLY A 217 -40.26 18.64 -24.76
CA GLY A 217 -39.37 19.54 -24.04
C GLY A 217 -39.17 19.14 -22.58
N VAL A 218 -40.25 18.78 -21.88
CA VAL A 218 -40.22 18.31 -20.49
C VAL A 218 -39.48 17.00 -20.34
N ILE A 219 -39.79 16.00 -21.17
CA ILE A 219 -39.14 14.69 -21.14
C ILE A 219 -37.64 14.86 -21.40
N THR A 220 -37.25 15.60 -22.44
CA THR A 220 -35.84 15.81 -22.76
C THR A 220 -35.14 16.57 -21.64
N ALA A 221 -35.76 17.64 -21.11
CA ALA A 221 -35.17 18.47 -20.06
C ALA A 221 -34.95 17.72 -18.74
N LEU A 222 -35.82 16.77 -18.40
CA LEU A 222 -35.64 15.90 -17.25
C LEU A 222 -34.60 14.81 -17.56
N SER A 223 -34.74 14.14 -18.71
CA SER A 223 -33.89 12.99 -19.09
C SER A 223 -32.40 13.34 -19.08
N PHE A 224 -32.00 14.48 -19.63
CA PHE A 224 -30.57 14.83 -19.61
C PHE A 224 -30.07 15.11 -18.19
N LYS A 225 -30.88 15.73 -17.31
CA LYS A 225 -30.47 16.01 -15.92
C LYS A 225 -30.29 14.72 -15.13
N PHE A 226 -31.21 13.77 -15.28
CA PHE A 226 -31.09 12.45 -14.66
C PHE A 226 -29.88 11.69 -15.19
N LEU A 227 -29.71 11.64 -16.51
CA LEU A 227 -28.57 10.98 -17.14
C LEU A 227 -27.24 11.61 -16.72
N PHE A 228 -27.20 12.94 -16.60
CA PHE A 228 -26.05 13.69 -16.12
C PHE A 228 -25.68 13.29 -14.68
N VAL A 229 -26.66 13.32 -13.77
CA VAL A 229 -26.49 12.88 -12.37
C VAL A 229 -25.97 11.44 -12.33
N LEU A 230 -26.62 10.53 -13.06
CA LEU A 230 -26.27 9.11 -13.10
C LEU A 230 -24.84 8.87 -13.61
N LEU A 231 -24.47 9.50 -14.73
CA LEU A 231 -23.12 9.39 -15.31
C LEU A 231 -22.05 9.82 -14.32
N PHE A 232 -22.27 10.93 -13.63
CA PHE A 232 -21.33 11.41 -12.64
C PHE A 232 -21.32 10.57 -11.36
N THR A 233 -22.47 10.08 -10.89
CA THR A 233 -22.50 9.10 -9.79
C THR A 233 -21.69 7.85 -10.15
N ILE A 234 -21.82 7.35 -11.39
CA ILE A 234 -21.00 6.24 -11.90
C ILE A 234 -19.53 6.64 -11.93
N LEU A 235 -19.19 7.85 -12.37
CA LEU A 235 -17.81 8.33 -12.41
C LEU A 235 -17.18 8.41 -11.01
N LEU A 236 -17.93 8.88 -10.01
CA LEU A 236 -17.53 8.91 -8.60
C LEU A 236 -17.38 7.51 -8.01
N TYR A 237 -18.32 6.62 -8.26
CA TYR A 237 -18.27 5.25 -7.75
C TYR A 237 -17.19 4.40 -8.43
N SER A 238 -17.01 4.60 -9.74
CA SER A 238 -15.93 4.00 -10.51
C SER A 238 -14.58 4.42 -9.96
N TRP A 239 -14.41 5.68 -9.55
CA TRP A 239 -13.18 6.15 -8.93
C TRP A 239 -12.87 5.36 -7.65
N LYS A 240 -13.88 5.15 -6.80
CA LYS A 240 -13.73 4.32 -5.59
C LYS A 240 -13.29 2.89 -5.92
N LEU A 241 -13.90 2.27 -6.94
CA LEU A 241 -13.59 0.89 -7.31
C LEU A 241 -12.19 0.73 -7.93
N LEU A 242 -11.69 1.76 -8.61
CA LEU A 242 -10.31 1.79 -9.11
C LEU A 242 -9.30 2.00 -7.98
N ALA A 243 -9.54 2.96 -7.08
CA ALA A 243 -8.67 3.22 -5.94
C ALA A 243 -8.52 1.98 -5.04
N GLU A 244 -9.62 1.27 -4.76
CA GLU A 244 -9.63 0.05 -3.95
C GLU A 244 -8.87 -1.10 -4.63
N LYS A 245 -8.92 -1.19 -5.96
CA LYS A 245 -8.12 -2.17 -6.73
C LYS A 245 -6.63 -1.83 -6.75
N GLU A 246 -6.28 -0.56 -6.88
CA GLU A 246 -4.89 -0.11 -6.85
C GLU A 246 -4.28 -0.39 -5.48
N GLU A 247 -4.96 -0.04 -4.39
CA GLU A 247 -4.54 -0.34 -3.01
C GLU A 247 -4.27 -1.84 -2.83
N GLN A 248 -5.23 -2.69 -3.21
CA GLN A 248 -5.07 -4.16 -3.18
C GLN A 248 -3.90 -4.67 -4.04
N GLN A 249 -3.63 -4.07 -5.20
CA GLN A 249 -2.48 -4.44 -6.03
C GLN A 249 -1.15 -4.04 -5.38
N THR A 250 -1.08 -2.87 -4.74
CA THR A 250 0.09 -2.44 -3.97
C THR A 250 0.37 -3.36 -2.80
N GLU A 251 -0.66 -3.71 -2.02
CA GLU A 251 -0.52 -4.67 -0.91
C GLU A 251 -0.04 -6.03 -1.41
N LEU A 252 -0.60 -6.52 -2.52
CA LEU A 252 -0.20 -7.78 -3.12
C LEU A 252 1.24 -7.74 -3.65
N ALA A 253 1.69 -6.61 -4.18
CA ALA A 253 3.08 -6.41 -4.61
C ALA A 253 4.04 -6.44 -3.42
N GLN A 254 3.71 -5.77 -2.30
CA GLN A 254 4.49 -5.81 -1.07
C GLN A 254 4.54 -7.22 -0.47
N LEU A 255 3.41 -7.92 -0.42
CA LEU A 255 3.33 -9.31 0.04
C LEU A 255 4.16 -10.25 -0.82
N LYS A 256 4.17 -10.06 -2.14
CA LYS A 256 5.05 -10.82 -3.06
C LYS A 256 6.53 -10.58 -2.76
N LEU A 257 6.92 -9.33 -2.50
CA LEU A 257 8.30 -8.99 -2.13
C LEU A 257 8.70 -9.67 -0.81
N ILE A 258 7.87 -9.55 0.22
CA ILE A 258 8.09 -10.18 1.53
C ILE A 258 8.17 -11.71 1.39
N LYS A 259 7.25 -12.32 0.64
CA LYS A 259 7.26 -13.77 0.38
C LYS A 259 8.54 -14.22 -0.32
N ASN A 260 9.01 -13.46 -1.31
CA ASN A 260 10.25 -13.77 -2.02
C ASN A 260 11.48 -13.63 -1.11
N GLN A 261 11.49 -12.63 -0.24
CA GLN A 261 12.55 -12.46 0.75
C GLN A 261 12.57 -13.61 1.76
N LEU A 262 11.42 -13.94 2.36
CA LEU A 262 11.27 -15.07 3.28
C LEU A 262 11.68 -16.40 2.64
N LYS A 263 11.40 -16.58 1.34
CA LYS A 263 11.82 -17.78 0.62
C LYS A 263 13.35 -17.86 0.49
N LYS A 264 14.02 -16.75 0.16
CA LYS A 264 15.49 -16.68 0.12
C LYS A 264 16.11 -16.92 1.50
N ASP A 265 15.56 -16.30 2.54
CA ASP A 265 16.06 -16.47 3.90
C ASP A 265 15.90 -17.93 4.37
N LYS A 266 14.79 -18.59 3.99
CA LYS A 266 14.58 -20.01 4.24
C LYS A 266 15.62 -20.87 3.52
N GLU A 267 15.89 -20.62 2.24
CA GLU A 267 16.92 -21.35 1.47
C GLU A 267 18.31 -21.18 2.09
N ILE A 268 18.67 -19.98 2.55
CA ILE A 268 19.94 -19.72 3.24
C ILE A 268 20.02 -20.51 4.56
N LEU A 269 18.94 -20.54 5.33
CA LEU A 269 18.88 -21.29 6.59
C LEU A 269 18.98 -22.80 6.36
N GLU A 270 18.35 -23.33 5.31
CA GLU A 270 18.46 -24.75 4.94
C GLU A 270 19.91 -25.13 4.61
N ILE A 271 20.60 -24.33 3.78
CA ILE A 271 22.01 -24.54 3.43
C ILE A 271 22.91 -24.46 4.68
N ALA A 272 22.69 -23.47 5.55
CA ALA A 272 23.44 -23.34 6.79
C ALA A 272 23.25 -24.57 7.69
N ASN A 273 22.02 -25.09 7.77
CA ASN A 273 21.71 -26.26 8.57
C ASN A 273 22.35 -27.54 8.01
N GLU A 274 22.36 -27.73 6.69
CA GLU A 274 23.09 -28.83 6.04
C GLU A 274 24.59 -28.76 6.35
N SER A 275 25.20 -27.57 6.23
CA SER A 275 26.61 -27.36 6.57
C SER A 275 26.92 -27.64 8.05
N HIS A 276 26.03 -27.25 8.96
CA HIS A 276 26.16 -27.58 10.38
C HIS A 276 26.07 -29.09 10.63
N ILE A 277 25.15 -29.80 9.96
CA ILE A 277 25.04 -31.27 10.05
C ILE A 277 26.32 -31.94 9.59
N ASP A 278 26.90 -31.51 8.47
CA ASP A 278 28.17 -32.03 7.97
C ASP A 278 29.33 -31.78 8.93
N THR A 279 29.40 -30.58 9.51
CA THR A 279 30.40 -30.24 10.52
C THR A 279 30.28 -31.14 11.75
N ILE A 280 29.05 -31.35 12.25
CA ILE A 280 28.78 -32.24 13.39
C ILE A 280 29.21 -33.68 13.07
N LYS A 281 28.94 -34.15 11.85
CA LYS A 281 29.33 -35.49 11.39
C LYS A 281 30.86 -35.65 11.37
N HIS A 282 31.58 -34.70 10.79
CA HIS A 282 33.04 -34.71 10.77
C HIS A 282 33.63 -34.68 12.19
N LEU A 283 33.12 -33.80 13.07
CA LEU A 283 33.57 -33.72 14.47
C LEU A 283 33.32 -35.03 15.22
N LYS A 284 32.21 -35.71 14.95
CA LYS A 284 31.90 -37.02 15.55
C LYS A 284 32.88 -38.09 15.09
N GLU A 285 33.23 -38.12 13.81
CA GLU A 285 34.23 -39.04 13.25
C GLU A 285 35.63 -38.79 13.87
N ASP A 286 36.03 -37.53 13.95
CA ASP A 286 37.29 -37.10 14.59
C ASP A 286 37.37 -37.48 16.07
N LEU A 287 36.26 -37.34 16.80
CA LEU A 287 36.19 -37.79 18.20
C LEU A 287 36.39 -39.29 18.32
N VAL A 288 35.85 -40.08 17.39
CA VAL A 288 36.02 -41.55 17.38
C VAL A 288 37.47 -41.93 17.10
N THR A 289 38.12 -41.33 16.11
CA THR A 289 39.55 -41.57 15.81
C THR A 289 40.44 -41.17 16.96
N ARG A 290 40.22 -39.99 17.56
CA ARG A 290 40.98 -39.54 18.75
C ARG A 290 40.79 -40.49 19.93
N LYS A 291 39.55 -40.94 20.21
CA LYS A 291 39.29 -41.94 21.27
C LYS A 291 40.01 -43.26 21.00
N ARG A 292 40.07 -43.74 19.76
CA ARG A 292 40.83 -44.95 19.38
C ARG A 292 42.34 -44.75 19.60
N LYS A 293 42.90 -43.61 19.18
CA LYS A 293 44.32 -43.28 19.38
C LYS A 293 44.67 -43.22 20.86
N TYR A 294 43.83 -42.55 21.67
CA TYR A 294 43.99 -42.50 23.12
C TYR A 294 43.96 -43.90 23.76
N LYS A 295 43.02 -44.76 23.38
CA LYS A 295 42.97 -46.15 23.85
C LYS A 295 44.22 -46.94 23.48
N LYS A 296 44.76 -46.77 22.26
CA LYS A 296 46.01 -47.40 21.83
C LYS A 296 47.20 -46.91 22.65
N LEU A 297 47.34 -45.59 22.82
CA LEU A 297 48.39 -44.99 23.63
C LEU A 297 48.33 -45.47 25.09
N LYS A 298 47.15 -45.45 25.71
CA LYS A 298 46.96 -45.94 27.09
C LYS A 298 47.32 -47.41 27.25
N LYS A 299 47.08 -48.26 26.23
CA LYS A 299 47.52 -49.67 26.24
C LYS A 299 49.04 -49.80 26.09
N SER A 300 49.67 -49.03 25.21
CA SER A 300 51.13 -49.04 25.04
C SER A 300 51.91 -48.45 26.22
N THR A 301 51.26 -47.61 27.04
CA THR A 301 51.87 -47.02 28.26
C THR A 301 51.69 -47.90 29.49
N LYS A 302 51.04 -49.07 29.40
CA LYS A 302 50.95 -50.01 30.53
C LYS A 302 52.32 -50.68 30.74
N VAL A 303 53.11 -50.08 31.62
CA VAL A 303 54.43 -50.59 32.02
C VAL A 303 54.27 -51.95 32.70
N VAL A 304 54.99 -52.97 32.21
CA VAL A 304 55.08 -54.30 32.83
C VAL A 304 56.53 -54.46 33.32
N LEU A 305 56.72 -54.45 34.64
CA LEU A 305 58.01 -54.73 35.27
C LEU A 305 58.14 -56.25 35.49
N SER A 306 59.36 -56.78 35.35
CA SER A 306 59.63 -58.18 35.71
C SER A 306 59.54 -58.38 37.22
N ASP A 307 59.31 -59.61 37.68
CA ASP A 307 59.17 -59.87 39.12
C ASP A 307 60.45 -59.52 39.89
N ARG A 308 61.63 -59.74 39.29
CA ARG A 308 62.91 -59.28 39.87
C ARG A 308 63.02 -57.76 39.95
N GLN A 309 62.48 -57.03 38.97
CA GLN A 309 62.46 -55.56 39.01
C GLN A 309 61.48 -55.02 40.06
N LYS A 310 60.34 -55.71 40.26
CA LYS A 310 59.39 -55.39 41.33
C LYS A 310 59.99 -55.64 42.71
N GLU A 311 60.73 -56.73 42.89
CA GLU A 311 61.45 -57.05 44.12
C GLU A 311 62.54 -55.99 44.43
N VAL A 312 63.35 -55.62 43.43
CA VAL A 312 64.35 -54.53 43.57
C VAL A 312 63.69 -53.20 43.95
N LEU A 313 62.53 -52.87 43.38
CA LEU A 313 61.75 -51.69 43.77
C LEU A 313 61.13 -51.80 45.17
N GLY A 314 60.63 -52.98 45.56
CA GLY A 314 60.09 -53.25 46.88
C GLY A 314 61.16 -53.03 47.96
N ASN A 315 62.33 -53.62 47.77
CA ASN A 315 63.50 -53.42 48.64
C ASN A 315 63.92 -51.95 48.70
N LEU A 316 63.97 -51.27 47.54
CA LEU A 316 64.27 -49.85 47.50
C LEU A 316 63.21 -49.02 48.25
N GLY A 317 61.94 -49.40 48.21
CA GLY A 317 60.86 -48.73 48.92
C GLY A 317 60.95 -48.88 50.45
N VAL A 318 61.41 -50.03 50.95
CA VAL A 318 61.52 -50.33 52.39
C VAL A 318 62.76 -49.70 53.01
N VAL A 319 63.94 -49.85 52.39
CA VAL A 319 65.23 -49.45 52.98
C VAL A 319 65.99 -48.38 52.20
N GLY A 320 65.49 -47.94 51.05
CA GLY A 320 66.23 -47.03 50.15
C GLY A 320 66.43 -45.60 50.67
N THR A 321 65.76 -45.18 51.74
CA THR A 321 66.06 -43.91 52.43
C THR A 321 67.24 -44.01 53.38
N GLU A 322 67.57 -45.22 53.84
CA GLU A 322 68.54 -45.48 54.90
C GLU A 322 69.81 -46.15 54.36
N MET A 323 69.64 -47.06 53.39
CA MET A 323 70.74 -47.80 52.77
C MET A 323 71.15 -47.18 51.43
N SER A 324 72.44 -47.25 51.15
CA SER A 324 73.04 -46.99 49.83
C SER A 324 72.77 -48.13 48.85
N TYR A 325 72.94 -47.89 47.55
CA TYR A 325 72.76 -48.94 46.53
C TYR A 325 73.74 -50.10 46.68
N THR A 326 74.92 -49.85 47.24
CA THR A 326 75.93 -50.86 47.55
C THR A 326 75.45 -51.78 48.68
N GLU A 327 74.97 -51.20 49.80
CA GLU A 327 74.50 -51.98 50.94
C GLU A 327 73.24 -52.79 50.60
N MET A 328 72.33 -52.24 49.78
CA MET A 328 71.17 -53.00 49.29
C MET A 328 71.55 -54.12 48.33
N ALA A 329 72.56 -53.92 47.48
CA ALA A 329 73.03 -54.98 46.59
C ALA A 329 73.59 -56.16 47.39
N ASP A 330 74.38 -55.87 48.42
CA ASP A 330 74.94 -56.88 49.34
C ASP A 330 73.84 -57.62 50.11
N ALA A 331 72.86 -56.90 50.65
CA ALA A 331 71.71 -57.48 51.37
C ALA A 331 70.78 -58.31 50.45
N MET A 332 70.74 -58.01 49.16
CA MET A 332 70.03 -58.81 48.15
C MET A 332 70.89 -59.96 47.58
N HIS A 333 72.12 -60.15 48.06
CA HIS A 333 73.11 -61.11 47.55
C HIS A 333 73.33 -61.01 46.04
N ILE A 334 73.39 -59.78 45.52
CA ILE A 334 73.72 -59.49 44.11
C ILE A 334 74.87 -58.50 44.00
N SER A 335 75.56 -58.50 42.86
CA SER A 335 76.61 -57.51 42.63
C SER A 335 76.02 -56.09 42.56
N VAL A 336 76.80 -55.12 43.01
CA VAL A 336 76.46 -53.68 42.93
C VAL A 336 76.13 -53.29 41.49
N ASP A 337 76.88 -53.78 40.51
CA ASP A 337 76.64 -53.54 39.09
C ASP A 337 75.31 -54.16 38.63
N GLY A 338 74.97 -55.36 39.12
CA GLY A 338 73.69 -56.01 38.85
C GLY A 338 72.50 -55.21 39.40
N PHE A 339 72.63 -54.71 40.63
CA PHE A 339 71.61 -53.85 41.25
C PHE A 339 71.46 -52.53 40.47
N GLN A 340 72.56 -51.88 40.11
CA GLN A 340 72.54 -50.65 39.33
C GLN A 340 71.96 -50.85 37.91
N ALA A 341 72.25 -51.99 37.27
CA ALA A 341 71.66 -52.34 35.98
C ALA A 341 70.13 -52.49 36.07
N HIS A 342 69.62 -53.14 37.12
CA HIS A 342 68.18 -53.21 37.37
C HIS A 342 67.58 -51.82 37.62
N ILE A 343 68.19 -50.99 38.47
CA ILE A 343 67.74 -49.62 38.72
C ILE A 343 67.73 -48.78 37.43
N TYR A 344 68.75 -48.91 36.59
CA TYR A 344 68.81 -48.22 35.30
C TYR A 344 67.68 -48.67 34.35
N GLN A 345 67.46 -49.98 34.22
CA GLN A 345 66.39 -50.53 33.38
C GLN A 345 65.01 -50.07 33.87
N ILE A 346 64.78 -50.08 35.19
CA ILE A 346 63.53 -49.63 35.80
C ILE A 346 63.32 -48.14 35.55
N LYS A 347 64.35 -47.30 35.75
CA LYS A 347 64.28 -45.87 35.42
C LYS A 347 63.95 -45.62 33.95
N LYS A 348 64.56 -46.39 33.05
CA LYS A 348 64.31 -46.29 31.61
C LYS A 348 62.86 -46.66 31.26
N VAL A 349 62.34 -47.73 31.86
CA VAL A 349 60.96 -48.19 31.63
C VAL A 349 59.92 -47.23 32.24
N LEU A 350 60.24 -46.60 33.37
CA LEU A 350 59.39 -45.61 34.05
C LEU A 350 59.61 -44.17 33.57
N ASN A 351 60.50 -43.94 32.59
CA ASN A 351 60.91 -42.62 32.11
C ASN A 351 61.37 -41.66 33.23
N ILE A 352 62.05 -42.18 34.25
CA ILE A 352 62.61 -41.40 35.37
C ILE A 352 64.04 -40.94 35.03
N SER A 353 64.29 -39.64 35.06
CA SER A 353 65.60 -39.03 34.78
C SER A 353 65.94 -37.92 35.80
N GLY A 354 67.24 -37.60 35.94
CA GLY A 354 67.73 -36.54 36.84
C GLY A 354 68.20 -37.01 38.22
N SER A 355 68.74 -36.07 39.01
CA SER A 355 69.37 -36.31 40.31
C SER A 355 68.39 -36.80 41.40
N GLY A 356 67.09 -36.56 41.24
CA GLY A 356 66.02 -37.02 42.15
C GLY A 356 65.54 -38.47 41.92
N GLY A 357 66.15 -39.21 41.00
CA GLY A 357 65.61 -40.49 40.53
C GLY A 357 65.45 -41.58 41.60
N LYS A 358 66.23 -41.57 42.70
CA LYS A 358 66.06 -42.54 43.81
C LYS A 358 64.72 -42.33 44.54
N LYS A 359 64.37 -41.07 44.86
CA LYS A 359 63.10 -40.73 45.55
C LYS A 359 61.87 -41.06 44.72
N GLN A 360 61.94 -40.84 43.41
CA GLN A 360 60.83 -41.15 42.49
C GLN A 360 60.58 -42.65 42.38
N LEU A 361 61.63 -43.48 42.41
CA LEU A 361 61.50 -44.94 42.43
C LEU A 361 60.90 -45.45 43.75
N ILE A 362 61.30 -44.86 44.88
CA ILE A 362 60.73 -45.17 46.21
C ILE A 362 59.23 -44.84 46.22
N GLN A 363 58.85 -43.64 45.76
CA GLN A 363 57.44 -43.24 45.70
C GLN A 363 56.64 -44.15 44.77
N TYR A 364 57.19 -44.51 43.60
CA TYR A 364 56.55 -45.44 42.68
C TYR A 364 56.32 -46.82 43.30
N ALA A 365 57.28 -47.33 44.10
CA ALA A 365 57.14 -48.60 44.81
C ALA A 365 56.01 -48.56 45.86
N ILE A 366 55.85 -47.44 46.55
CA ILE A 366 54.77 -47.21 47.52
C ILE A 366 53.42 -47.10 46.79
N ASP A 367 53.32 -46.27 45.75
CA ASP A 367 52.07 -46.01 45.01
C ASP A 367 51.53 -47.26 44.29
N GLN A 368 52.40 -48.23 43.98
CA GLN A 368 52.04 -49.51 43.35
C GLN A 368 52.00 -50.70 44.33
N ASN A 369 52.08 -50.45 45.66
CA ASN A 369 52.07 -51.47 46.72
C ASN A 369 53.12 -52.59 46.50
N LEU A 370 54.32 -52.25 46.02
CA LEU A 370 55.39 -53.23 45.77
C LEU A 370 56.17 -53.61 47.03
N LEU A 371 55.88 -52.97 48.17
CA LEU A 371 56.58 -53.22 49.46
C LEU A 371 56.40 -54.67 49.96
N GLU A 372 55.30 -55.32 49.62
CA GLU A 372 55.04 -56.73 49.98
C GLU A 372 55.99 -57.71 49.29
N LEU A 373 56.65 -57.27 48.21
CA LEU A 373 57.62 -58.05 47.45
C LEU A 373 59.06 -57.79 47.91
N ALA A 374 59.26 -57.02 48.99
CA ALA A 374 60.56 -56.78 49.56
C ALA A 374 61.09 -58.03 50.27
N THR A 375 62.33 -58.40 49.96
CA THR A 375 63.07 -59.51 50.58
C THR A 375 64.02 -59.03 51.67
N ILE A 376 64.31 -57.72 51.74
CA ILE A 376 65.06 -57.10 52.84
C ILE A 376 64.05 -56.67 53.93
N THR A 377 64.08 -57.35 55.06
CA THR A 377 63.34 -56.95 56.26
C THR A 377 64.15 -56.00 57.11
N LYS A 378 63.51 -54.93 57.56
CA LYS A 378 64.07 -54.03 58.57
C LYS A 378 64.14 -54.77 59.91
N GLU A 379 65.33 -55.13 60.38
CA GLU A 379 65.50 -55.37 61.82
C GLU A 379 65.24 -54.04 62.53
N LYS A 380 64.38 -54.06 63.54
CA LYS A 380 63.90 -52.87 64.24
C LYS A 380 65.01 -52.13 64.96
#